data_AF-A0A7J5EUK3-F1
#
_entry.id   AF-A0A7J5EUK3-F1
#
_cell.length_a   1.000
_cell.length_b   1.000
_cell.length_c   1.000
_cell.angle_alpha   90.00
_cell.angle_beta   90.00
_cell.angle_gamma   90.00
#
_symmetry.space_group_name_H-M   'P 1'
#
loop_
_entity.id
_entity.type
_entity.pdbx_description
1 polymer ?
#
loop_
_entity_poly.entity_id
_entity_poly.type
_entity_poly.pdbx_seq_one_letter_code
_entity_poly.pdbx_strand_id
1 'polypeptide(L)'
;MRTNLVRAALAAAFLIVTAGVASAHVSISSGPAQATKSQKITLSVGHGCDGADTISVRVVLPAGVSSVRALPSETFKPAIEGTAAAVTAVTWTKPVEDVLDSDYGYYELTLRARVGDVPFTRLYFRVYQTCRAMDGTVSTHDWAALPGEEGDPAPSLTVVPARVSGWNKFTLSATVAAADLPTYFGEAQIVWRGAEAYSPNANTMTLIGATPGVSVLNSDLTASQEIWVKY
;
A
#
# COMPACT_ATOMS: atom_id res chain seq x y z
N MET A 1 21.38 -64.07 6.86
CA MET A 1 20.07 -63.78 6.23
C MET A 1 19.52 -62.55 6.94
N ARG A 2 19.56 -61.36 6.30
CA ARG A 2 18.41 -60.68 5.68
C ARG A 2 17.24 -60.59 6.69
N THR A 3 16.88 -59.42 7.20
CA THR A 3 16.20 -58.37 6.40
C THR A 3 16.28 -56.98 7.03
N ASN A 4 16.50 -55.98 6.17
CA ASN A 4 16.34 -54.55 6.42
C ASN A 4 14.85 -54.19 6.57
N LEU A 5 14.48 -53.47 7.62
CA LEU A 5 13.19 -52.80 7.78
C LEU A 5 13.46 -51.29 7.86
N VAL A 6 13.50 -50.63 6.70
CA VAL A 6 12.43 -49.75 6.19
C VAL A 6 12.36 -48.43 6.93
N ARG A 7 12.90 -47.42 6.25
CA ARG A 7 12.76 -45.98 6.48
C ARG A 7 11.30 -45.57 6.45
N ALA A 8 10.83 -44.86 7.48
CA ALA A 8 9.68 -43.95 7.39
C ALA A 8 9.67 -43.02 8.61
N ALA A 9 10.58 -42.04 8.65
CA ALA A 9 10.47 -40.93 9.58
C ALA A 9 9.55 -39.87 8.95
N LEU A 10 8.42 -39.63 9.58
CA LEU A 10 7.40 -38.67 9.19
C LEU A 10 7.99 -37.26 9.04
N ALA A 11 7.98 -36.71 7.83
CA ALA A 11 8.11 -35.28 7.60
C ALA A 11 6.71 -34.66 7.66
N ALA A 12 6.26 -34.27 8.85
CA ALA A 12 5.07 -33.44 9.00
C ALA A 12 5.45 -32.00 8.63
N ALA A 13 5.28 -31.65 7.35
CA ALA A 13 5.38 -30.27 6.89
C ALA A 13 4.21 -29.47 7.50
N PHE A 14 4.53 -28.59 8.43
CA PHE A 14 3.59 -27.65 9.01
C PHE A 14 3.28 -26.59 7.95
N LEU A 15 2.25 -26.83 7.13
CA LEU A 15 1.67 -25.78 6.28
C LEU A 15 0.96 -24.79 7.21
N ILE A 16 1.64 -23.70 7.54
CA ILE A 16 0.99 -22.49 8.05
C ILE A 16 0.24 -21.90 6.87
N VAL A 17 -1.02 -22.33 6.69
CA VAL A 17 -1.97 -21.58 5.89
C VAL A 17 -2.23 -20.30 6.66
N THR A 18 -1.53 -19.23 6.31
CA THR A 18 -1.96 -17.88 6.70
C THR A 18 -3.30 -17.67 6.02
N ALA A 19 -4.39 -17.90 6.75
CA ALA A 19 -5.70 -17.42 6.34
C ALA A 19 -5.53 -15.91 6.14
N GLY A 20 -5.46 -15.49 4.87
CA GLY A 20 -5.48 -14.08 4.54
C GLY A 20 -6.74 -13.54 5.19
N VAL A 21 -6.56 -12.61 6.12
CA VAL A 21 -7.68 -11.80 6.62
C VAL A 21 -8.36 -11.29 5.37
N ALA A 22 -9.59 -11.73 5.10
CA ALA A 22 -10.35 -11.22 3.96
C ALA A 22 -10.47 -9.73 4.23
N SER A 23 -9.65 -8.92 3.55
CA SER A 23 -9.53 -7.50 3.83
C SER A 23 -10.75 -6.82 3.23
N ALA A 24 -11.77 -6.75 4.07
CA ALA A 24 -12.97 -5.95 3.93
C ALA A 24 -12.67 -4.45 3.67
N HIS A 25 -11.51 -3.99 4.13
CA HIS A 25 -11.18 -2.57 4.14
C HIS A 25 -10.88 -2.04 2.75
N VAL A 26 -11.31 -0.80 2.48
CA VAL A 26 -10.83 -0.05 1.31
C VAL A 26 -9.30 0.07 1.41
N SER A 27 -8.60 -0.28 0.33
CA SER A 27 -7.13 -0.30 0.30
C SER A 27 -6.58 0.50 -0.87
N ILE A 28 -5.32 0.95 -0.78
CA ILE A 28 -4.58 1.41 -1.96
C ILE A 28 -3.98 0.19 -2.67
N SER A 29 -4.38 -0.08 -3.91
CA SER A 29 -3.89 -1.20 -4.72
C SER A 29 -2.77 -0.81 -5.70
N SER A 30 -2.59 0.49 -5.92
CA SER A 30 -1.45 1.03 -6.67
C SER A 30 -0.21 1.25 -5.80
N GLY A 31 0.96 1.36 -6.43
CA GLY A 31 2.18 1.83 -5.78
C GLY A 31 3.21 0.72 -5.54
N PRO A 32 4.25 0.97 -4.72
CA PRO A 32 4.47 2.19 -3.91
C PRO A 32 4.62 3.46 -4.76
N ALA A 33 4.35 4.62 -4.17
CA ALA A 33 4.45 5.89 -4.88
C ALA A 33 5.85 6.49 -4.87
N GLN A 34 6.34 6.98 -6.01
CA GLN A 34 7.59 7.73 -6.05
C GLN A 34 7.36 9.19 -5.61
N ALA A 35 8.15 9.67 -4.65
CA ALA A 35 8.18 11.07 -4.23
C ALA A 35 8.45 11.99 -5.44
N THR A 36 7.86 13.19 -5.44
CA THR A 36 8.01 14.22 -6.49
C THR A 36 7.55 13.81 -7.91
N LYS A 37 6.83 12.69 -8.06
CA LYS A 37 6.32 12.22 -9.35
C LYS A 37 4.80 12.31 -9.43
N SER A 38 4.33 12.50 -10.66
CA SER A 38 2.92 12.30 -10.98
C SER A 38 2.67 10.86 -11.38
N GLN A 39 1.68 10.23 -10.77
CA GLN A 39 1.37 8.80 -10.95
C GLN A 39 -0.13 8.55 -10.74
N LYS A 40 -0.57 7.34 -11.09
CA LYS A 40 -1.91 6.87 -10.73
C LYS A 40 -1.87 6.36 -9.29
N ILE A 41 -2.91 6.69 -8.54
CA ILE A 41 -3.21 6.14 -7.22
C ILE A 41 -4.60 5.52 -7.35
N THR A 42 -4.70 4.23 -7.05
CA THR A 42 -5.92 3.44 -7.21
C THR A 42 -6.34 2.90 -5.85
N LEU A 43 -7.58 3.20 -5.47
CA LEU A 43 -8.25 2.64 -4.33
C LEU A 43 -9.09 1.45 -4.80
N SER A 44 -9.02 0.34 -4.06
CA SER A 44 -9.87 -0.83 -4.23
C SER A 44 -10.93 -0.86 -3.14
N VAL A 45 -12.19 -0.97 -3.54
CA VAL A 45 -13.36 -1.08 -2.68
C VAL A 45 -13.88 -2.51 -2.84
N GLY A 46 -13.63 -3.34 -1.83
CA GLY A 46 -13.81 -4.79 -1.92
C GLY A 46 -15.22 -5.29 -1.65
N HIS A 47 -16.02 -4.51 -0.93
CA HIS A 47 -17.42 -4.76 -0.64
C HIS A 47 -18.11 -3.44 -0.29
N GLY A 48 -19.41 -3.52 -0.02
CA GLY A 48 -20.28 -2.43 0.43
C GLY A 48 -20.39 -2.32 1.94
N CYS A 49 -21.57 -2.07 2.49
CA CYS A 49 -21.76 -1.82 3.92
C CYS A 49 -22.91 -2.69 4.42
N ASP A 50 -22.64 -3.58 5.37
CA ASP A 50 -23.63 -4.51 5.93
C ASP A 50 -24.41 -5.30 4.85
N GLY A 51 -23.72 -5.72 3.78
CA GLY A 51 -24.32 -6.45 2.64
C GLY A 51 -24.98 -5.56 1.59
N ALA A 52 -25.12 -4.25 1.83
CA ALA A 52 -25.64 -3.29 0.86
C ALA A 52 -24.54 -2.80 -0.10
N ASP A 53 -24.87 -2.58 -1.36
CA ASP A 53 -23.91 -2.22 -2.40
C ASP A 53 -23.40 -0.76 -2.30
N THR A 54 -22.16 -0.52 -2.75
CA THR A 54 -21.53 0.81 -2.71
C THR A 54 -22.09 1.72 -3.79
N ILE A 55 -22.54 2.92 -3.39
CA ILE A 55 -23.04 3.95 -4.32
C ILE A 55 -22.22 5.23 -4.30
N SER A 56 -21.48 5.51 -3.22
CA SER A 56 -20.59 6.66 -3.17
C SER A 56 -19.36 6.38 -2.35
N VAL A 57 -18.24 6.94 -2.78
CA VAL A 57 -16.97 6.88 -2.06
C VAL A 57 -16.32 8.25 -2.13
N ARG A 58 -16.19 8.88 -0.96
CA ARG A 58 -15.53 10.17 -0.80
C ARG A 58 -14.15 9.97 -0.21
N VAL A 59 -13.13 10.44 -0.92
CA VAL A 59 -11.72 10.32 -0.56
C VAL A 59 -11.16 11.70 -0.24
N VAL A 60 -10.75 11.92 1.01
CA VAL A 60 -10.04 13.13 1.43
C VAL A 60 -8.57 13.00 1.10
N LEU A 61 -8.02 13.97 0.38
CA LEU A 61 -6.61 13.96 -0.02
C LEU A 61 -5.72 14.41 1.14
N PRO A 62 -4.70 13.62 1.51
CA PRO A 62 -3.75 14.05 2.53
C PRO A 62 -2.85 15.18 2.03
N ALA A 63 -2.26 15.90 2.97
CA ALA A 63 -1.17 16.83 2.66
C ALA A 63 -0.05 16.11 1.88
N GLY A 64 0.54 16.81 0.92
CA GLY A 64 1.55 16.23 0.02
C GLY A 64 0.96 15.55 -1.23
N VAL A 65 -0.36 15.46 -1.38
CA VAL A 65 -1.01 15.07 -2.64
C VAL A 65 -1.54 16.31 -3.34
N SER A 66 -1.21 16.48 -4.62
CA SER A 66 -1.56 17.67 -5.39
C SER A 66 -1.76 17.37 -6.88
N SER A 67 -2.14 18.37 -7.68
CA SER A 67 -2.33 18.23 -9.14
C SER A 67 -3.29 17.09 -9.51
N VAL A 68 -4.37 16.95 -8.74
CA VAL A 68 -5.26 15.79 -8.79
C VAL A 68 -6.20 15.86 -9.99
N ARG A 69 -6.31 14.75 -10.70
CA ARG A 69 -7.33 14.50 -11.72
C ARG A 69 -7.95 13.13 -11.43
N ALA A 70 -9.22 13.12 -11.06
CA ALA A 70 -9.97 11.89 -10.86
C ALA A 70 -10.28 11.24 -12.21
N LEU A 71 -10.12 9.93 -12.30
CA LEU A 71 -10.47 9.16 -13.48
C LEU A 71 -11.95 8.77 -13.38
N PRO A 72 -12.80 9.15 -14.35
CA PRO A 72 -14.16 8.63 -14.42
C PRO A 72 -14.14 7.17 -14.90
N SER A 73 -15.09 6.38 -14.42
CA SER A 73 -15.43 5.07 -15.00
C SER A 73 -16.84 5.09 -15.58
N GLU A 74 -17.27 3.99 -16.20
CA GLU A 74 -18.65 3.86 -16.67
C GLU A 74 -19.63 3.93 -15.50
N THR A 75 -19.31 3.22 -14.43
CA THR A 75 -20.11 3.08 -13.19
C THR A 75 -20.04 4.30 -12.27
N PHE A 76 -18.85 4.85 -12.04
CA PHE A 76 -18.63 5.90 -11.04
C PHE A 76 -18.16 7.21 -11.69
N LYS A 77 -18.88 8.30 -11.43
CA LYS A 77 -18.53 9.64 -11.88
C LYS A 77 -17.91 10.44 -10.73
N PRO A 78 -16.71 11.02 -10.90
CA PRO A 78 -16.07 11.83 -9.88
C PRO A 78 -16.59 13.26 -9.87
N ALA A 79 -16.75 13.80 -8.66
CA ALA A 79 -16.89 15.22 -8.37
C ALA A 79 -15.67 15.67 -7.54
N ILE A 80 -15.15 16.86 -7.86
CA ILE A 80 -13.99 17.44 -7.19
C ILE A 80 -14.46 18.44 -6.13
N GLU A 81 -13.92 18.32 -4.92
CA GLU A 81 -14.08 19.33 -3.86
C GLU A 81 -12.83 20.23 -3.80
N GLY A 82 -13.06 21.52 -3.57
CA GLY A 82 -12.00 22.54 -3.58
C GLY A 82 -11.89 23.24 -4.93
N THR A 83 -10.69 23.69 -5.28
CA THR A 83 -10.43 24.39 -6.57
C THR A 83 -9.58 23.51 -7.47
N ALA A 84 -9.54 23.83 -8.77
CA ALA A 84 -8.66 23.12 -9.71
C ALA A 84 -7.16 23.17 -9.30
N ALA A 85 -6.75 24.21 -8.57
CA ALA A 85 -5.39 24.36 -8.05
C ALA A 85 -5.19 23.69 -6.67
N ALA A 86 -6.26 23.51 -5.90
CA ALA A 86 -6.24 22.99 -4.54
C ALA A 86 -7.45 22.07 -4.32
N VAL A 87 -7.35 20.85 -4.85
CA VAL A 87 -8.33 19.79 -4.62
C VAL A 87 -8.14 19.25 -3.21
N THR A 88 -9.21 19.15 -2.43
CA THR A 88 -9.19 18.68 -1.04
C THR A 88 -9.80 17.30 -0.88
N ALA A 89 -10.77 16.95 -1.73
CA ALA A 89 -11.38 15.64 -1.78
C ALA A 89 -11.92 15.32 -3.17
N VAL A 90 -12.16 14.03 -3.41
CA VAL A 90 -12.86 13.55 -4.60
C VAL A 90 -13.95 12.60 -4.15
N THR A 91 -15.16 12.80 -4.67
CA THR A 91 -16.31 11.92 -4.41
C THR A 91 -16.69 11.23 -5.71
N TRP A 92 -16.62 9.91 -5.73
CA TRP A 92 -17.16 9.10 -6.82
C TRP A 92 -18.57 8.67 -6.47
N THR A 93 -19.50 8.85 -7.40
CA THR A 93 -20.89 8.43 -7.21
C THR A 93 -21.36 7.58 -8.39
N LYS A 94 -22.08 6.53 -8.08
CA LYS A 94 -22.78 5.65 -9.02
C LYS A 94 -24.27 6.01 -9.07
N PRO A 95 -24.92 5.96 -10.25
CA PRO A 95 -26.36 6.17 -10.36
C PRO A 95 -27.16 5.15 -9.55
N VAL A 96 -28.38 5.52 -9.14
CA VAL A 96 -29.25 4.69 -8.31
C VAL A 96 -29.75 3.46 -9.09
N GLU A 97 -29.93 3.60 -10.39
CA GLU A 97 -30.30 2.54 -11.32
C GLU A 97 -29.23 1.44 -11.47
N ASP A 98 -27.98 1.73 -11.10
CA ASP A 98 -26.85 0.79 -11.19
C ASP A 98 -26.52 0.12 -9.84
N VAL A 99 -27.42 0.27 -8.84
CA VAL A 99 -27.30 -0.41 -7.54
C VAL A 99 -27.49 -1.91 -7.71
N LEU A 100 -26.54 -2.69 -7.16
CA LEU A 100 -26.60 -4.13 -7.11
C LEU A 100 -27.49 -4.59 -5.94
N ASP A 101 -28.00 -5.81 -6.01
CA ASP A 101 -28.85 -6.40 -4.98
C ASP A 101 -28.09 -6.83 -3.71
N SER A 102 -26.76 -6.86 -3.79
CA SER A 102 -25.83 -7.23 -2.72
C SER A 102 -24.47 -6.57 -2.95
N ASP A 103 -23.61 -6.64 -1.95
CA ASP A 103 -22.28 -6.06 -1.92
C ASP A 103 -21.15 -6.80 -2.65
N TYR A 104 -21.45 -7.68 -3.62
CA TYR A 104 -20.43 -8.44 -4.35
C TYR A 104 -19.62 -7.60 -5.37
N GLY A 105 -19.94 -6.32 -5.51
CA GLY A 105 -19.23 -5.39 -6.39
C GLY A 105 -17.81 -5.12 -5.89
N TYR A 106 -16.82 -5.33 -6.77
CA TYR A 106 -15.45 -4.86 -6.57
C TYR A 106 -15.20 -3.65 -7.45
N TYR A 107 -14.80 -2.53 -6.85
CA TYR A 107 -14.63 -1.26 -7.56
C TYR A 107 -13.23 -0.69 -7.41
N GLU A 108 -12.69 -0.17 -8.51
CA GLU A 108 -11.43 0.58 -8.51
C GLU A 108 -11.67 2.05 -8.81
N LEU A 109 -11.23 2.90 -7.89
CA LEU A 109 -11.35 4.35 -7.99
C LEU A 109 -9.95 4.93 -8.15
N THR A 110 -9.68 5.49 -9.33
CA THR A 110 -8.33 5.93 -9.69
C THR A 110 -8.25 7.44 -9.79
N LEU A 111 -7.19 8.02 -9.23
CA LEU A 111 -6.79 9.39 -9.45
C LEU A 111 -5.38 9.45 -10.03
N ARG A 112 -5.12 10.39 -10.95
CA ARG A 112 -3.77 10.82 -11.27
C ARG A 112 -3.43 11.99 -10.34
N ALA A 113 -2.35 11.88 -9.58
CA ALA A 113 -1.89 12.96 -8.72
C ALA A 113 -0.37 13.05 -8.67
N ARG A 114 0.13 14.21 -8.24
CA ARG A 114 1.52 14.43 -7.87
C ARG A 114 1.70 14.17 -6.38
N VAL A 115 2.65 13.30 -6.04
CA VAL A 115 3.10 13.07 -4.66
C VAL A 115 4.25 14.02 -4.35
N GLY A 116 4.20 14.64 -3.18
CA GLY A 116 5.20 15.58 -2.68
C GLY A 116 6.54 14.93 -2.36
N ASP A 117 7.48 15.73 -1.88
CA ASP A 117 8.79 15.26 -1.46
C ASP A 117 8.77 14.74 -0.02
N VAL A 118 8.12 13.60 0.18
CA VAL A 118 7.96 12.94 1.49
C VAL A 118 8.37 11.46 1.42
N PRO A 119 9.57 11.12 0.90
CA PRO A 119 9.99 9.73 0.84
C PRO A 119 10.13 9.12 2.24
N PHE A 120 10.06 7.79 2.32
CA PHE A 120 10.15 7.03 3.57
C PHE A 120 9.00 7.31 4.54
N THR A 121 7.84 7.71 4.00
CA THR A 121 6.62 7.95 4.78
C THR A 121 5.45 7.15 4.22
N ARG A 122 4.27 7.30 4.83
CA ARG A 122 2.99 6.79 4.35
C ARG A 122 2.00 7.95 4.29
N LEU A 123 1.30 8.06 3.17
CA LEU A 123 0.18 9.01 3.00
C LEU A 123 -1.13 8.28 3.28
N TYR A 124 -1.95 8.80 4.19
CA TYR A 124 -3.22 8.18 4.59
C TYR A 124 -4.40 8.92 3.96
N PHE A 125 -5.24 8.18 3.23
CA PHE A 125 -6.42 8.72 2.56
C PHE A 125 -7.63 8.39 3.41
N ARG A 126 -8.26 9.38 4.04
CA ARG A 126 -9.51 9.13 4.76
C ARG A 126 -10.62 8.89 3.73
N VAL A 127 -11.33 7.77 3.86
CA VAL A 127 -12.37 7.36 2.94
C VAL A 127 -13.70 7.21 3.67
N TYR A 128 -14.75 7.76 3.07
CA TYR A 128 -16.12 7.65 3.56
C TYR A 128 -16.94 6.94 2.49
N GLN A 129 -17.50 5.80 2.84
CA GLN A 129 -18.25 4.94 1.94
C GLN A 129 -19.74 5.06 2.26
N THR A 130 -20.54 5.26 1.22
CA THR A 130 -22.00 5.21 1.31
C THR A 130 -22.52 4.04 0.48
N CYS A 131 -23.38 3.25 1.11
CA CYS A 131 -23.97 2.07 0.54
C CYS A 131 -25.50 2.18 0.53
N ARG A 132 -26.13 1.41 -0.36
CA ARG A 132 -27.59 1.40 -0.50
C ARG A 132 -28.11 0.02 -0.83
N ALA A 133 -29.08 -0.43 -0.05
CA ALA A 133 -29.83 -1.66 -0.30
C ALA A 133 -30.96 -1.42 -1.32
N MET A 134 -31.49 -2.50 -1.89
CA MET A 134 -32.57 -2.44 -2.91
C MET A 134 -33.89 -1.87 -2.38
N ASP A 135 -34.14 -1.98 -1.07
CA ASP A 135 -35.30 -1.36 -0.41
C ASP A 135 -35.13 0.17 -0.23
N GLY A 136 -33.97 0.71 -0.60
CA GLY A 136 -33.64 2.12 -0.50
C GLY A 136 -32.93 2.52 0.79
N THR A 137 -32.74 1.60 1.74
CA THR A 137 -31.99 1.85 2.98
C THR A 137 -30.56 2.26 2.66
N VAL A 138 -30.10 3.35 3.28
CA VAL A 138 -28.75 3.89 3.11
C VAL A 138 -27.95 3.63 4.38
N SER A 139 -26.73 3.13 4.21
CA SER A 139 -25.75 2.92 5.29
C SER A 139 -24.41 3.57 4.91
N THR A 140 -23.55 3.77 5.91
CA THR A 140 -22.24 4.37 5.71
C THR A 140 -21.17 3.66 6.53
N HIS A 141 -19.94 3.66 6.03
CA HIS A 141 -18.79 3.16 6.75
C HIS A 141 -17.58 4.06 6.53
N ASP A 142 -16.81 4.31 7.59
CA ASP A 142 -15.73 5.30 7.63
C ASP A 142 -14.38 4.62 7.79
N TRP A 143 -13.56 4.64 6.72
CA TRP A 143 -12.18 4.17 6.72
C TRP A 143 -11.25 5.38 6.94
N ALA A 144 -11.22 5.89 8.17
CA ALA A 144 -10.67 7.22 8.46
C ALA A 144 -9.65 7.29 9.60
N ALA A 145 -9.47 6.20 10.37
CA ALA A 145 -8.56 6.19 11.51
C ALA A 145 -7.09 6.22 11.05
N LEU A 146 -6.32 7.17 11.58
CA LEU A 146 -4.87 7.22 11.42
C LEU A 146 -4.16 6.32 12.44
N PRO A 147 -2.85 6.04 12.27
CA PRO A 147 -2.10 5.26 13.25
C PRO A 147 -2.23 5.84 14.68
N GLY A 148 -2.73 5.03 15.60
CA GLY A 148 -2.96 5.41 17.00
C GLY A 148 -4.34 6.02 17.28
N GLU A 149 -5.18 6.21 16.27
CA GLU A 149 -6.60 6.57 16.42
C GLU A 149 -7.46 5.30 16.54
N GLU A 150 -8.60 5.40 17.25
CA GLU A 150 -9.61 4.35 17.28
C GLU A 150 -10.47 4.38 15.99
N GLY A 151 -10.95 3.22 15.55
CA GLY A 151 -11.81 3.06 14.37
C GLY A 151 -11.14 2.29 13.23
N ASP A 152 -11.84 2.21 12.09
CA ASP A 152 -11.35 1.47 10.94
C ASP A 152 -10.28 2.25 10.16
N PRO A 153 -9.16 1.61 9.79
CA PRO A 153 -7.96 2.30 9.35
C PRO A 153 -8.14 2.93 7.96
N ALA A 154 -7.63 4.15 7.82
CA ALA A 154 -7.53 4.82 6.53
C ALA A 154 -6.56 4.07 5.60
N PRO A 155 -6.91 3.85 4.31
CA PRO A 155 -5.98 3.29 3.33
C PRO A 155 -4.71 4.14 3.24
N SER A 156 -3.55 3.47 3.19
CA SER A 156 -2.25 4.12 3.18
C SER A 156 -1.47 3.83 1.90
N LEU A 157 -0.71 4.82 1.44
CA LEU A 157 0.19 4.74 0.30
C LEU A 157 1.63 4.96 0.77
N THR A 158 2.45 3.92 0.67
CA THR A 158 3.89 4.00 0.89
C THR A 158 4.54 4.93 -0.13
N VAL A 159 5.36 5.88 0.34
CA VAL A 159 6.13 6.78 -0.52
C VAL A 159 7.61 6.40 -0.50
N VAL A 160 8.13 5.99 -1.65
CA VAL A 160 9.55 5.68 -1.88
C VAL A 160 10.27 6.87 -2.52
N PRO A 161 11.60 7.00 -2.36
CA PRO A 161 12.35 8.06 -3.02
C PRO A 161 12.23 7.99 -4.55
N ALA A 162 12.29 9.16 -5.18
CA ALA A 162 12.56 9.25 -6.61
C ALA A 162 13.93 8.60 -6.89
N ARG A 163 14.01 7.81 -7.97
CA ARG A 163 15.19 6.99 -8.28
C ARG A 163 15.39 6.86 -9.77
N VAL A 164 16.61 6.51 -10.14
CA VAL A 164 17.00 6.09 -11.50
C VAL A 164 17.56 4.67 -11.46
N SER A 165 17.70 4.03 -12.62
CA SER A 165 18.38 2.73 -12.70
C SER A 165 19.85 2.87 -12.32
N GLY A 166 20.40 1.87 -11.62
CA GLY A 166 21.76 1.89 -11.11
C GLY A 166 21.87 2.42 -9.69
N TRP A 167 23.03 2.99 -9.35
CA TRP A 167 23.35 3.45 -8.01
C TRP A 167 22.72 4.81 -7.71
N ASN A 168 21.99 4.88 -6.61
CA ASN A 168 21.37 6.07 -6.08
C ASN A 168 21.92 6.29 -4.66
N LYS A 169 22.28 7.53 -4.34
CA LYS A 169 22.61 7.95 -2.98
C LYS A 169 21.38 8.63 -2.37
N PHE A 170 20.95 8.20 -1.20
CA PHE A 170 19.86 8.84 -0.46
C PHE A 170 20.32 9.27 0.92
N THR A 171 19.76 10.38 1.38
CA THR A 171 19.76 10.79 2.78
C THR A 171 18.34 10.57 3.31
N LEU A 172 18.19 9.78 4.37
CA LEU A 172 16.87 9.45 4.92
C LEU A 172 16.21 10.70 5.50
N SER A 173 15.01 11.04 5.03
CA SER A 173 14.17 12.12 5.58
C SER A 173 13.40 11.72 6.83
N ALA A 174 13.25 10.41 7.06
CA ALA A 174 12.56 9.83 8.21
C ALA A 174 13.22 8.49 8.57
N THR A 175 13.00 8.03 9.80
CA THR A 175 13.46 6.70 10.23
C THR A 175 12.67 5.62 9.49
N VAL A 176 13.38 4.63 8.93
CA VAL A 176 12.81 3.40 8.38
C VAL A 176 13.13 2.27 9.35
N ALA A 177 12.10 1.69 9.95
CA ALA A 177 12.26 0.53 10.81
C ALA A 177 12.84 -0.65 10.02
N ALA A 178 13.63 -1.51 10.67
CA ALA A 178 14.21 -2.70 10.04
C ALA A 178 13.15 -3.59 9.37
N ALA A 179 11.99 -3.74 10.03
CA ALA A 179 10.85 -4.51 9.53
C ALA A 179 10.22 -3.90 8.26
N ASP A 180 10.42 -2.61 8.00
CA ASP A 180 9.89 -1.88 6.86
C ASP A 180 10.88 -1.82 5.67
N LEU A 181 12.08 -2.38 5.79
CA LEU A 181 13.05 -2.44 4.67
C LEU A 181 12.46 -3.11 3.42
N PRO A 182 11.72 -4.24 3.49
CA PRO A 182 11.05 -4.81 2.32
C PRO A 182 10.02 -3.87 1.69
N THR A 183 9.34 -3.06 2.50
CA THR A 183 8.32 -2.11 2.04
C THR A 183 8.94 -0.97 1.22
N TYR A 184 10.04 -0.37 1.70
CA TYR A 184 10.66 0.78 1.05
C TYR A 184 11.71 0.42 -0.01
N PHE A 185 12.31 -0.77 0.09
CA PHE A 185 13.39 -1.22 -0.79
C PHE A 185 13.08 -2.56 -1.48
N GLY A 186 11.81 -2.95 -1.58
CA GLY A 186 11.40 -4.20 -2.22
C GLY A 186 11.76 -4.30 -3.70
N GLU A 187 11.89 -3.16 -4.38
CA GLU A 187 12.36 -3.09 -5.77
C GLU A 187 13.88 -2.91 -5.91
N ALA A 188 14.62 -2.77 -4.80
CA ALA A 188 16.07 -2.62 -4.85
C ALA A 188 16.77 -3.96 -5.12
N GLN A 189 17.90 -3.92 -5.82
CA GLN A 189 18.81 -5.06 -5.89
C GLN A 189 19.58 -5.22 -4.57
N ILE A 190 20.08 -4.11 -4.02
CA ILE A 190 20.83 -4.06 -2.76
C ILE A 190 20.83 -2.64 -2.17
N VAL A 191 20.81 -2.55 -0.85
CA VAL A 191 20.90 -1.34 -0.03
C VAL A 191 22.16 -1.45 0.81
N TRP A 192 22.94 -0.36 0.91
CA TRP A 192 24.16 -0.28 1.71
C TRP A 192 24.09 0.87 2.71
N ARG A 193 24.50 0.56 3.94
CA ARG A 193 24.85 1.52 5.00
C ARG A 193 26.27 1.20 5.47
N GLY A 194 27.27 1.96 5.04
CA GLY A 194 28.66 1.68 5.39
C GLY A 194 29.05 0.25 4.96
N ALA A 195 29.41 -0.59 5.94
CA ALA A 195 29.76 -2.02 5.73
C ALA A 195 28.57 -2.99 5.92
N GLU A 196 27.36 -2.47 6.09
CA GLU A 196 26.14 -3.26 6.23
C GLU A 196 25.31 -3.24 4.95
N ALA A 197 24.73 -4.37 4.58
CA ALA A 197 23.89 -4.48 3.38
C ALA A 197 22.59 -5.25 3.59
N TYR A 198 21.54 -4.83 2.87
CA TYR A 198 20.25 -5.50 2.79
C TYR A 198 19.89 -5.74 1.32
N SER A 199 19.21 -6.84 1.03
CA SER A 199 18.58 -7.09 -0.27
C SER A 199 17.22 -7.75 -0.06
N PRO A 200 16.18 -7.39 -0.82
CA PRO A 200 14.92 -8.15 -0.82
C PRO A 200 15.10 -9.55 -1.44
N ASN A 201 16.22 -9.83 -2.12
CA ASN A 201 16.52 -11.14 -2.67
C ASN A 201 17.23 -12.02 -1.63
N ALA A 202 16.62 -13.15 -1.26
CA ALA A 202 17.14 -14.08 -0.24
C ALA A 202 18.51 -14.69 -0.60
N ASN A 203 18.79 -14.94 -1.90
CA ASN A 203 20.10 -15.44 -2.33
C ASN A 203 21.17 -14.36 -2.12
N THR A 204 20.87 -13.11 -2.50
CA THR A 204 21.77 -11.98 -2.24
C THR A 204 22.00 -11.77 -0.74
N MET A 205 20.97 -11.93 0.10
CA MET A 205 21.11 -11.89 1.56
C MET A 205 22.08 -12.96 2.10
N THR A 206 22.03 -14.18 1.55
CA THR A 206 22.97 -15.25 1.91
C THR A 206 24.40 -14.88 1.51
N LEU A 207 24.59 -14.29 0.32
CA LEU A 207 25.90 -13.83 -0.16
C LEU A 207 26.45 -12.69 0.70
N ILE A 208 25.60 -11.73 1.12
CA ILE A 208 25.98 -10.65 2.04
C ILE A 208 26.57 -11.24 3.33
N GLY A 209 25.87 -12.19 3.96
CA GLY A 209 26.33 -12.82 5.20
C GLY A 209 27.61 -13.66 5.07
N ALA A 210 27.95 -14.10 3.86
CA ALA A 210 29.17 -14.84 3.56
C ALA A 210 30.35 -13.95 3.12
N THR A 211 30.12 -12.66 2.86
CA THR A 211 31.14 -11.75 2.33
C THR A 211 32.03 -11.20 3.45
N PRO A 212 33.36 -11.42 3.42
CA PRO A 212 34.25 -10.90 4.45
C PRO A 212 34.19 -9.36 4.55
N GLY A 213 34.10 -8.85 5.78
CA GLY A 213 34.04 -7.41 6.05
C GLY A 213 32.68 -6.77 5.79
N VAL A 214 31.66 -7.56 5.44
CA VAL A 214 30.28 -7.11 5.27
C VAL A 214 29.39 -7.75 6.32
N SER A 215 28.43 -6.99 6.83
CA SER A 215 27.40 -7.48 7.76
C SER A 215 26.00 -7.27 7.18
N VAL A 216 25.04 -8.04 7.69
CA VAL A 216 23.64 -7.90 7.26
C VAL A 216 23.04 -6.66 7.92
N LEU A 217 22.48 -5.76 7.10
CA LEU A 217 21.68 -4.64 7.59
C LEU A 217 20.32 -5.16 8.04
N ASN A 218 20.13 -5.25 9.36
CA ASN A 218 18.90 -5.73 10.01
C ASN A 218 18.41 -4.81 11.14
N SER A 219 18.97 -3.61 11.23
CA SER A 219 18.57 -2.56 12.17
C SER A 219 17.88 -1.41 11.44
N ASP A 220 17.23 -0.54 12.19
CA ASP A 220 16.62 0.68 11.67
C ASP A 220 17.62 1.56 10.91
N LEU A 221 17.14 2.22 9.87
CA LEU A 221 17.83 3.33 9.20
C LEU A 221 17.28 4.63 9.79
N THR A 222 18.12 5.39 10.48
CA THR A 222 17.67 6.62 11.14
C THR A 222 17.57 7.79 10.17
N ALA A 223 16.78 8.81 10.51
CA ALA A 223 16.79 10.08 9.78
C ALA A 223 18.21 10.67 9.65
N SER A 224 18.44 11.43 8.58
CA SER A 224 19.71 12.04 8.16
C SER A 224 20.84 11.06 7.80
N GLN A 225 20.62 9.77 7.92
CA GLN A 225 21.62 8.77 7.57
C GLN A 225 21.73 8.66 6.04
N GLU A 226 22.94 8.46 5.54
CA GLU A 226 23.17 8.21 4.11
C GLU A 226 23.15 6.70 3.81
N ILE A 227 22.55 6.35 2.67
CA ILE A 227 22.56 5.00 2.12
C ILE A 227 22.84 5.03 0.62
N TRP A 228 23.38 3.92 0.11
CA TRP A 228 23.51 3.67 -1.32
C TRP A 228 22.58 2.54 -1.72
N VAL A 229 21.75 2.77 -2.73
CA VAL A 229 20.77 1.79 -3.19
C VAL A 229 20.95 1.56 -4.68
N LYS A 230 21.01 0.30 -5.08
CA LYS A 230 21.00 -0.09 -6.48
C LYS A 230 19.61 -0.56 -6.87
N TYR A 231 19.04 0.03 -7.92
CA TYR A 231 17.80 -0.42 -8.56
C TYR A 231 18.10 -1.00 -9.94
#